data_AF-A0A2K3N5V0-F1
#
_entry.id   AF-A0A2K3N5V0-F1
#
_cell.length_a   1.000
_cell.length_b   1.000
_cell.length_c   1.000
_cell.angle_alpha   90.00
_cell.angle_beta   90.00
_cell.angle_gamma   90.00
#
_symmetry.space_group_name_H-M   'P 1'
#
loop_
_entity.id
_entity.type
_entity.pdbx_description
1 polymer ?
#
loop_
_entity_poly.entity_id
_entity_poly.type
_entity_poly.pdbx_seq_one_letter_code
_entity_poly.pdbx_strand_id
1 'polypeptide(L)'
;AHQHVFRQLVDLIGITSIMEVLVRLVGADDHAYPNFIDVMQWLAESNLLEMIVDKLSPSSPPEVHVNVAETLCTITRIPSSTLAIKLSSPSFVAKILDYALEVHSQSKSSLVNSLCVCISLLDPKKSAVSSSLFHSFRSQNMYEPTIPVNPDTIGAMLPKLGDLLVLLDVSSDDKVLPTTYGELRPPLGKHRLKIVEFIAELLKTRNEVAEKELVNSGTIGRIVDLFFEYPYHNSLHHHIESIILSCLESKADAIVDHLLQDCDLIRRFLQVDKQCVLSAEGNQRTVPAAGKQATRVGNIGHITRIANKLIHLAHNQSHILAHLQENHEWNEWQATVLQERNVVENVNRWACG
;
A
#
# COMPACT_ATOMS: atom_id res chain seq x y z
N ALA A 1 17.49 1.30 37.68
CA ALA A 1 18.04 0.02 37.19
C ALA A 1 17.45 -0.40 35.83
N HIS A 2 16.12 -0.48 35.68
CA HIS A 2 15.49 -1.03 34.47
C HIS A 2 15.68 -0.22 33.18
N GLN A 3 15.75 1.12 33.22
CA GLN A 3 15.99 1.93 32.01
C GLN A 3 17.34 1.63 31.34
N HIS A 4 18.37 1.28 32.12
CA HIS A 4 19.67 0.90 31.57
C HIS A 4 19.58 -0.41 30.79
N VAL A 5 18.82 -1.39 31.31
CA VAL A 5 18.60 -2.67 30.63
C VAL A 5 17.82 -2.45 29.33
N PHE A 6 16.77 -1.62 29.34
CA PHE A 6 16.04 -1.27 28.12
C PHE A 6 16.93 -0.58 27.09
N ARG A 7 17.77 0.36 27.50
CA ARG A 7 18.75 0.98 26.61
C ARG A 7 19.67 -0.06 25.97
N GLN A 8 20.24 -0.96 26.77
CA GLN A 8 21.11 -2.03 26.25
C GLN A 8 20.39 -2.96 25.27
N LEU A 9 19.15 -3.37 25.57
CA LEU A 9 18.35 -4.20 24.67
C LEU A 9 18.05 -3.47 23.35
N VAL A 10 17.64 -2.21 23.42
CA VAL A 10 17.32 -1.41 22.23
C VAL A 10 18.56 -1.06 21.42
N ASP A 11 19.70 -0.80 22.05
CA ASP A 11 20.97 -0.59 21.35
C ASP A 11 21.45 -1.83 20.59
N LEU A 12 21.07 -3.01 21.08
CA LEU A 12 21.37 -4.30 20.47
C LEU A 12 20.23 -4.87 19.61
N ILE A 13 19.17 -4.09 19.32
CA ILE A 13 17.99 -4.57 18.59
C ILE A 13 18.31 -5.09 17.18
N GLY A 14 19.44 -4.73 16.59
CA GLY A 14 19.92 -5.29 15.33
C GLY A 14 20.21 -6.80 15.40
N ILE A 15 20.43 -7.35 16.59
CA ILE A 15 20.58 -8.79 16.82
C ILE A 15 19.19 -9.41 16.93
N THR A 16 18.83 -10.32 16.01
CA THR A 16 17.49 -10.94 15.93
C THR A 16 17.03 -11.55 17.24
N SER A 17 17.91 -12.24 17.99
CA SER A 17 17.55 -12.83 19.28
C SER A 17 17.21 -11.78 20.35
N ILE A 18 17.79 -10.57 20.28
CA ILE A 18 17.46 -9.46 21.19
C ILE A 18 16.13 -8.82 20.77
N MET A 19 15.92 -8.61 19.46
CA MET A 19 14.62 -8.19 18.94
C MET A 19 13.51 -9.16 19.36
N GLU A 20 13.73 -10.47 19.28
CA GLU A 20 12.76 -11.47 19.72
C GLU A 20 12.41 -11.39 21.20
N VAL A 21 13.37 -11.02 22.06
CA VAL A 21 13.12 -10.75 23.47
C VAL A 21 12.26 -9.50 23.63
N LEU A 22 12.53 -8.44 22.85
CA LEU A 22 11.71 -7.23 22.86
C LEU A 22 10.29 -7.49 22.34
N VAL A 23 10.13 -8.24 21.25
CA VAL A 23 8.84 -8.69 20.72
C VAL A 23 8.06 -9.44 21.78
N ARG A 24 8.69 -10.40 22.48
CA ARG A 24 8.05 -11.12 23.58
C ARG A 24 7.72 -10.23 24.78
N LEU A 25 8.50 -9.19 25.04
CA LEU A 25 8.24 -8.24 26.11
C LEU A 25 7.03 -7.34 25.81
N VAL A 26 6.96 -6.81 24.59
CA VAL A 26 5.92 -5.82 24.18
C VAL A 26 4.66 -6.48 23.61
N GLY A 27 4.77 -7.70 23.13
CA GLY A 27 3.70 -8.49 22.52
C GLY A 27 3.66 -9.88 23.10
N ALA A 28 3.89 -10.02 24.40
CA ALA A 28 3.65 -11.27 25.12
C ALA A 28 2.26 -11.78 24.75
N ASP A 29 2.24 -12.78 23.86
CA ASP A 29 1.05 -13.56 23.58
C ASP A 29 0.55 -14.11 24.91
N ASP A 30 -0.77 -14.15 25.01
CA ASP A 30 -1.57 -14.51 26.16
C ASP A 30 -1.72 -13.44 27.26
N HIS A 31 -2.98 -13.06 27.41
CA HIS A 31 -3.64 -12.67 28.66
C HIS A 31 -3.46 -13.70 29.82
N ALA A 32 -2.44 -14.56 29.80
CA ALA A 32 -2.20 -15.64 30.75
C ALA A 32 -1.63 -15.16 32.09
N TYR A 33 -1.05 -13.95 32.16
CA TYR A 33 -0.53 -13.41 33.41
C TYR A 33 -1.45 -12.34 34.00
N PRO A 34 -1.83 -12.46 35.30
CA PRO A 34 -2.78 -11.55 35.95
C PRO A 34 -2.44 -10.06 35.85
N ASN A 35 -1.15 -9.72 35.72
CA ASN A 35 -0.65 -8.34 35.75
C ASN A 35 -0.33 -7.78 34.36
N PHE A 36 -0.80 -8.40 33.27
CA PHE A 36 -0.49 -7.97 31.90
C PHE A 36 -0.81 -6.49 31.64
N ILE A 37 -1.98 -6.03 32.09
CA ILE A 37 -2.42 -4.63 31.93
C ILE A 37 -1.45 -3.67 32.63
N ASP A 38 -1.08 -3.97 33.89
CA ASP A 38 -0.15 -3.14 34.67
C ASP A 38 1.24 -3.11 34.04
N VAL A 39 1.71 -4.24 33.49
CA VAL A 39 2.99 -4.31 32.78
C VAL A 39 2.95 -3.48 31.50
N MET A 40 1.88 -3.56 30.70
CA MET A 40 1.75 -2.75 29.48
C MET A 40 1.64 -1.27 29.78
N GLN A 41 0.92 -0.90 30.86
CA GLN A 41 0.86 0.46 31.37
C GLN A 41 2.25 0.97 31.79
N TRP A 42 2.97 0.19 32.58
CA TRP A 42 4.33 0.52 33.03
C TRP A 42 5.32 0.65 31.86
N LEU A 43 5.25 -0.25 30.87
CA LEU A 43 6.06 -0.16 29.65
C LEU A 43 5.72 1.11 28.86
N ALA A 44 4.44 1.48 28.77
CA ALA A 44 4.00 2.71 28.11
C ALA A 44 4.42 3.97 28.86
N GLU A 45 4.50 3.96 30.19
CA GLU A 45 5.04 5.06 30.99
C GLU A 45 6.56 5.17 30.92
N SER A 46 7.24 4.06 30.61
CA SER A 46 8.68 4.04 30.41
C SER A 46 9.11 4.73 29.10
N ASN A 47 10.42 4.98 28.97
CA ASN A 47 11.01 5.51 27.74
C ASN A 47 11.25 4.43 26.66
N LEU A 48 10.78 3.19 26.86
CA LEU A 48 11.06 2.08 25.95
C LEU A 48 10.56 2.35 24.53
N LEU A 49 9.30 2.78 24.40
CA LEU A 49 8.70 3.05 23.08
C LEU A 49 9.46 4.16 22.34
N GLU A 50 9.85 5.22 23.05
CA GLU A 50 10.64 6.32 22.51
C GLU A 50 11.98 5.81 21.96
N MET A 51 12.71 5.03 22.76
CA MET A 51 13.99 4.45 22.35
C MET A 51 13.86 3.52 21.15
N ILE A 52 12.80 2.71 21.07
CA ILE A 52 12.55 1.81 19.93
C ILE A 52 12.27 2.64 18.67
N VAL A 53 11.40 3.65 18.75
CA VAL A 53 11.04 4.51 17.61
C VAL A 53 12.25 5.32 17.13
N ASP A 54 13.13 5.78 18.02
CA ASP A 54 14.39 6.46 17.65
C ASP A 54 15.28 5.60 16.72
N LYS A 55 15.21 4.28 16.83
CA LYS A 55 15.97 3.35 15.97
C LYS A 55 15.39 3.22 14.56
N LEU A 56 14.26 3.88 14.25
CA LEU A 56 13.82 4.10 12.86
C LEU A 56 14.59 5.25 12.18
N SER A 57 15.40 6.00 12.92
CA SER A 57 16.24 7.06 12.36
C SER A 57 17.05 6.54 11.17
N PRO A 58 17.07 7.25 10.03
CA PRO A 58 17.85 6.89 8.86
C PRO A 58 19.33 6.60 9.08
N SER A 59 19.89 7.09 10.18
CA SER A 59 21.26 6.80 10.61
C SER A 59 21.48 5.34 11.03
N SER A 60 20.41 4.60 11.32
CA SER A 60 20.46 3.21 11.74
C SER A 60 20.65 2.27 10.53
N PRO A 61 21.30 1.11 10.73
CA PRO A 61 21.44 0.09 9.69
C PRO A 61 20.10 -0.50 9.23
N PRO A 62 19.99 -1.03 7.99
CA PRO A 62 18.78 -1.67 7.49
C PRO A 62 18.26 -2.82 8.37
N GLU A 63 19.14 -3.64 8.94
CA GLU A 63 18.78 -4.73 9.86
C GLU A 63 18.12 -4.22 11.15
N VAL A 64 18.55 -3.05 11.65
CA VAL A 64 17.93 -2.39 12.80
C VAL A 64 16.52 -1.93 12.42
N HIS A 65 16.34 -1.28 11.27
CA HIS A 65 15.02 -0.83 10.81
C HIS A 65 14.00 -1.97 10.71
N VAL A 66 14.41 -3.12 10.16
CA VAL A 66 13.54 -4.30 10.02
C VAL A 66 13.11 -4.82 11.39
N ASN A 67 14.07 -4.99 12.31
CA ASN A 67 13.81 -5.50 13.65
C ASN A 67 12.95 -4.53 14.49
N VAL A 68 13.17 -3.23 14.34
CA VAL A 68 12.37 -2.19 14.98
C VAL A 68 10.94 -2.21 14.45
N ALA A 69 10.76 -2.28 13.13
CA ALA A 69 9.43 -2.37 12.53
C ALA A 69 8.70 -3.64 12.98
N GLU A 70 9.35 -4.81 13.00
CA GLU A 70 8.78 -6.05 13.55
C GLU A 70 8.28 -5.88 15.00
N THR A 71 9.09 -5.23 15.84
CA THR A 71 8.75 -4.97 17.25
C THR A 71 7.56 -4.03 17.38
N LEU A 72 7.57 -2.90 16.66
CA LEU A 72 6.48 -1.92 16.68
C LEU A 72 5.19 -2.47 16.07
N CYS A 73 5.30 -3.21 14.96
CA CYS A 73 4.19 -3.94 14.35
C CYS A 73 3.54 -4.91 15.34
N THR A 74 4.35 -5.64 16.12
CA THR A 74 3.83 -6.52 17.17
C THR A 74 3.00 -5.76 18.19
N ILE A 75 3.42 -4.56 18.61
CA ILE A 75 2.64 -3.69 19.52
C ILE A 75 1.26 -3.38 18.91
N THR A 76 1.20 -3.03 17.63
CA THR A 76 -0.07 -2.67 16.98
C THR A 76 -1.07 -3.82 16.88
N ARG A 77 -0.62 -5.09 16.89
CA ARG A 77 -1.48 -6.28 16.86
C ARG A 77 -2.38 -6.40 18.09
N ILE A 78 -2.05 -5.70 19.18
CA ILE A 78 -2.87 -5.61 20.40
C ILE A 78 -3.39 -4.17 20.53
N PRO A 79 -4.39 -3.76 19.71
CA PRO A 79 -4.78 -2.37 19.55
C PRO A 79 -5.36 -1.73 20.83
N SER A 80 -5.86 -2.55 21.76
CA SER A 80 -6.39 -2.10 23.07
C SER A 80 -5.32 -1.91 24.14
N SER A 81 -4.05 -2.25 23.88
CA SER A 81 -2.97 -2.07 24.85
C SER A 81 -2.59 -0.59 25.01
N THR A 82 -2.17 -0.19 26.22
CA THR A 82 -1.66 1.18 26.46
C THR A 82 -0.49 1.53 25.53
N LEU A 83 0.37 0.56 25.22
CA LEU A 83 1.48 0.74 24.27
C LEU A 83 0.98 1.03 22.85
N ALA A 84 -0.01 0.29 22.35
CA ALA A 84 -0.58 0.53 21.02
C ALA A 84 -1.29 1.88 20.95
N ILE A 85 -2.04 2.26 21.99
CA ILE A 85 -2.69 3.58 22.08
C ILE A 85 -1.64 4.71 22.10
N LYS A 86 -0.53 4.53 22.83
CA LYS A 86 0.57 5.51 22.85
C LYS A 86 1.26 5.60 21.49
N LEU A 87 1.54 4.46 20.84
CA LEU A 87 2.16 4.41 19.51
C LEU A 87 1.28 5.02 18.42
N SER A 88 -0.05 4.87 18.50
CA SER A 88 -0.99 5.46 17.55
C SER A 88 -1.26 6.95 17.79
N SER A 89 -0.71 7.54 18.85
CA SER A 89 -0.88 8.97 19.12
C SER A 89 -0.24 9.84 18.01
N PRO A 90 -0.80 11.05 17.75
CA PRO A 90 -0.30 11.92 16.69
C PRO A 90 1.20 12.25 16.76
N SER A 91 1.75 12.39 17.98
CA SER A 91 3.18 12.70 18.17
C SER A 91 4.09 11.56 17.72
N PHE A 92 3.74 10.32 18.04
CA PHE A 92 4.50 9.15 17.62
C PHE A 92 4.38 8.89 16.12
N VAL A 93 3.17 9.02 15.57
CA VAL A 93 2.94 8.86 14.12
C VAL A 93 3.71 9.91 13.32
N ALA A 94 3.65 11.18 13.72
CA ALA A 94 4.40 12.26 13.09
C ALA A 94 5.91 11.95 13.13
N LYS A 95 6.43 11.53 14.29
CA LYS A 95 7.85 11.18 14.45
C LYS A 95 8.30 10.01 13.57
N ILE A 96 7.48 8.96 13.46
CA ILE A 96 7.76 7.81 12.58
C ILE A 96 7.86 8.25 11.11
N LEU A 97 6.95 9.12 10.67
CA LEU A 97 6.96 9.66 9.32
C LEU A 97 8.07 10.69 9.09
N ASP A 98 8.45 11.45 10.11
CA ASP A 98 9.61 12.34 10.04
C ASP A 98 10.90 11.55 9.78
N TYR A 99 11.09 10.40 10.44
CA TYR A 99 12.21 9.50 10.10
C TYR A 99 12.10 8.92 8.69
N ALA A 100 10.88 8.59 8.25
CA ALA A 100 10.65 8.03 6.91
C ALA A 100 11.04 9.02 5.79
N LEU A 101 10.86 10.32 6.03
CA LEU A 101 10.94 11.39 5.04
C LEU A 101 12.01 12.43 5.34
N GLU A 102 13.00 12.09 6.18
CA GLU A 102 14.06 13.01 6.55
C GLU A 102 14.81 13.52 5.30
N VAL A 103 14.76 14.83 5.05
CA VAL A 103 15.07 15.51 3.77
C VAL A 103 16.50 15.23 3.24
N HIS A 104 17.43 14.85 4.11
CA HIS A 104 18.83 14.56 3.75
C HIS A 104 19.18 13.07 3.75
N SER A 105 18.20 12.20 4.01
CA SER A 105 18.39 10.76 4.07
C SER A 105 18.23 10.10 2.71
N GLN A 106 19.18 9.26 2.33
CA GLN A 106 19.04 8.30 1.21
C GLN A 106 18.54 6.92 1.67
N SER A 107 18.16 6.77 2.94
CA SER A 107 17.83 5.47 3.53
C SER A 107 16.45 4.99 3.11
N LYS A 108 16.40 4.29 1.97
CA LYS A 108 15.20 3.56 1.50
C LYS A 108 14.69 2.54 2.53
N SER A 109 15.57 2.04 3.40
CA SER A 109 15.22 1.07 4.44
C SER A 109 14.43 1.70 5.59
N SER A 110 14.75 2.91 6.02
CA SER A 110 13.98 3.64 7.05
C SER A 110 12.57 3.93 6.54
N LEU A 111 12.44 4.53 5.35
CA LEU A 111 11.16 4.77 4.68
C LEU A 111 10.27 3.52 4.61
N VAL A 112 10.81 2.41 4.10
CA VAL A 112 10.04 1.16 3.96
C VAL A 112 9.54 0.66 5.32
N ASN A 113 10.39 0.65 6.34
CA ASN A 113 10.06 0.09 7.64
C ASN A 113 9.16 1.01 8.48
N SER A 114 9.34 2.33 8.41
CA SER A 114 8.40 3.30 9.00
C SER A 114 7.01 3.17 8.38
N LEU A 115 6.91 3.06 7.05
CA LEU A 115 5.63 2.83 6.38
C LEU A 115 5.02 1.46 6.73
N CYS A 116 5.82 0.42 6.96
CA CYS A 116 5.32 -0.86 7.49
C CYS A 116 4.63 -0.66 8.85
N VAL A 117 5.19 0.15 9.74
CA VAL A 117 4.56 0.46 11.03
C VAL A 117 3.27 1.27 10.84
N CYS A 118 3.26 2.27 9.96
CA CYS A 118 2.04 3.02 9.63
C CYS A 118 0.94 2.13 9.04
N ILE A 119 1.28 1.21 8.14
CA ILE A 119 0.35 0.20 7.61
C ILE A 119 -0.21 -0.65 8.75
N SER A 120 0.65 -1.10 9.67
CA SER A 120 0.26 -1.91 10.83
C SER A 120 -0.68 -1.16 11.79
N LEU A 121 -0.58 0.17 11.87
CA LEU A 121 -1.50 1.01 12.63
C LEU A 121 -2.88 1.16 11.96
N LEU A 122 -2.92 1.11 10.62
CA LEU A 122 -4.16 1.19 9.83
C LEU A 122 -4.88 -0.17 9.75
N ASP A 123 -4.13 -1.26 9.60
CA ASP A 123 -4.61 -2.63 9.58
C ASP A 123 -3.68 -3.55 10.38
N PRO A 124 -3.91 -3.70 11.70
CA PRO A 124 -3.13 -4.58 12.56
C PRO A 124 -3.10 -6.06 12.10
N LYS A 125 -4.09 -6.51 11.31
CA LYS A 125 -4.21 -7.92 10.88
C LYS A 125 -3.30 -8.26 9.71
N LYS A 126 -2.87 -7.27 8.92
CA LYS A 126 -1.96 -7.45 7.77
C LYS A 126 -0.48 -7.49 8.12
N SER A 127 -0.15 -7.24 9.38
CA SER A 127 1.21 -7.02 9.83
C SER A 127 1.99 -8.32 10.07
N ALA A 128 2.41 -8.97 8.99
CA ALA A 128 3.49 -9.93 9.01
C ALA A 128 4.61 -9.40 8.10
N VAL A 129 5.61 -8.79 8.73
CA VAL A 129 6.78 -8.14 8.09
C VAL A 129 7.55 -9.11 7.17
N SER A 130 7.33 -10.42 7.32
CA SER A 130 7.95 -11.50 6.54
C SER A 130 7.07 -12.12 5.44
N SER A 131 5.78 -11.75 5.29
CA SER A 131 4.84 -12.52 4.44
C SER A 131 4.10 -11.73 3.35
N SER A 132 4.49 -10.48 3.07
CA SER A 132 3.88 -9.65 2.01
C SER A 132 3.95 -10.25 0.60
N LEU A 133 4.74 -11.31 0.37
CA LEU A 133 4.79 -12.01 -0.93
C LEU A 133 3.83 -13.20 -1.05
N PHE A 134 3.31 -13.74 0.06
CA PHE A 134 2.53 -14.99 0.02
C PHE A 134 1.08 -14.88 0.54
N HIS A 135 0.76 -13.90 1.39
CA HIS A 135 -0.61 -13.78 1.93
C HIS A 135 -1.58 -12.99 1.05
N SER A 136 -1.11 -12.20 0.07
CA SER A 136 -1.98 -11.44 -0.83
C SER A 136 -2.84 -12.31 -1.76
N PHE A 137 -2.47 -13.58 -1.96
CA PHE A 137 -3.24 -14.54 -2.77
C PHE A 137 -4.35 -15.27 -2.00
N ARG A 138 -4.44 -15.13 -0.67
CA ARG A 138 -5.41 -15.84 0.20
C ARG A 138 -6.22 -14.92 1.13
N SER A 139 -6.52 -13.68 0.73
CA SER A 139 -7.52 -12.88 1.45
C SER A 139 -8.96 -13.33 1.12
N GLN A 140 -9.27 -14.59 1.38
CA GLN A 140 -10.62 -15.05 1.67
C GLN A 140 -10.61 -15.56 3.11
N ASN A 141 -10.75 -14.66 4.09
CA ASN A 141 -11.13 -14.95 5.47
C ASN A 141 -11.88 -13.71 5.96
N MET A 142 -13.21 -13.75 5.91
CA MET A 142 -14.12 -14.11 7.02
C MET A 142 -14.39 -12.91 7.94
N TYR A 143 -15.66 -12.51 7.90
CA TYR A 143 -16.35 -11.45 8.62
C TYR A 143 -15.93 -11.32 10.10
N GLU A 144 -14.96 -10.46 10.37
CA GLU A 144 -14.72 -9.94 11.71
C GLU A 144 -14.62 -8.41 11.61
N PRO A 145 -15.43 -7.65 12.35
CA PRO A 145 -15.47 -6.20 12.21
C PRO A 145 -14.10 -5.59 12.48
N THR A 146 -13.57 -4.87 11.49
CA THR A 146 -12.37 -4.04 11.65
C THR A 146 -12.64 -2.99 12.71
N ILE A 147 -11.81 -2.96 13.76
CA ILE A 147 -11.84 -1.88 14.76
C ILE A 147 -11.57 -0.58 14.00
N PRO A 148 -12.43 0.45 14.12
CA PRO A 148 -12.21 1.71 13.44
C PRO A 148 -10.91 2.35 13.95
N VAL A 149 -10.05 2.75 13.01
CA VAL A 149 -8.79 3.43 13.32
C VAL A 149 -9.11 4.82 13.89
N ASN A 150 -8.33 5.25 14.88
CA ASN A 150 -8.49 6.58 15.47
C ASN A 150 -8.28 7.68 14.39
N PRO A 151 -9.26 8.59 14.17
CA PRO A 151 -9.12 9.69 13.22
C PRO A 151 -7.90 10.59 13.46
N ASP A 152 -7.47 10.76 14.71
CA ASP A 152 -6.30 11.59 15.04
C ASP A 152 -4.99 10.94 14.54
N THR A 153 -4.91 9.60 14.63
CA THR A 153 -3.81 8.81 14.06
C THR A 153 -3.72 9.02 12.55
N ILE A 154 -4.87 8.96 11.86
CA ILE A 154 -4.95 9.21 10.42
C ILE A 154 -4.56 10.65 10.10
N GLY A 155 -5.11 11.61 10.85
CA GLY A 155 -4.82 13.04 10.69
C GLY A 155 -3.34 13.38 10.82
N ALA A 156 -2.61 12.66 11.67
CA ALA A 156 -1.16 12.81 11.80
C ALA A 156 -0.36 12.29 10.60
N MET A 157 -0.93 11.41 9.77
CA MET A 157 -0.27 10.88 8.57
C MET A 157 -0.44 11.80 7.35
N LEU A 158 -1.54 12.54 7.28
CA LEU A 158 -1.91 13.34 6.11
C LEU A 158 -0.89 14.43 5.70
N PRO A 159 -0.26 15.19 6.64
CA PRO A 159 0.68 16.25 6.28
C PRO A 159 1.89 15.80 5.46
N LYS A 160 2.17 14.49 5.45
CA LYS A 160 3.33 13.88 4.79
C LYS A 160 3.01 13.25 3.43
N LEU A 161 1.74 13.30 2.99
CA LEU A 161 1.33 12.72 1.71
C LEU A 161 1.98 13.43 0.51
N GLY A 162 2.17 14.75 0.58
CA GLY A 162 2.86 15.51 -0.47
C GLY A 162 4.32 15.05 -0.66
N ASP A 163 5.05 14.81 0.42
CA ASP A 163 6.43 14.33 0.37
C ASP A 163 6.50 12.89 -0.20
N LEU A 164 5.54 12.03 0.18
CA LEU A 164 5.41 10.68 -0.37
C LEU A 164 5.10 10.70 -1.88
N LEU A 165 4.28 11.65 -2.33
CA LEU A 165 3.98 11.85 -3.74
C LEU A 165 5.23 12.23 -4.54
N VAL A 166 6.06 13.13 -4.01
CA VAL A 166 7.36 13.48 -4.64
C VAL A 166 8.22 12.24 -4.82
N LEU A 167 8.22 11.31 -3.86
CA LEU A 167 8.96 10.05 -3.98
C LEU A 167 8.40 9.08 -5.02
N LEU A 168 7.11 9.18 -5.38
CA LEU A 168 6.50 8.40 -6.46
C LEU A 168 6.86 8.93 -7.85
N ASP A 169 7.45 10.13 -7.94
CA ASP A 169 8.07 10.58 -9.17
C ASP A 169 9.37 9.79 -9.45
N VAL A 170 9.48 9.36 -10.70
CA VAL A 170 10.58 8.56 -11.24
C VAL A 170 11.30 9.28 -12.37
N SER A 171 10.92 10.54 -12.65
CA SER A 171 11.48 11.38 -13.71
C SER A 171 13.00 11.60 -13.59
N SER A 172 13.52 11.67 -12.37
CA SER A 172 14.93 11.96 -12.07
C SER A 172 15.81 10.72 -11.86
N ASP A 173 15.25 9.51 -11.96
CA ASP A 173 15.98 8.26 -11.72
C ASP A 173 16.31 7.58 -13.07
N ASP A 174 17.59 7.59 -13.42
CA ASP A 174 18.13 7.09 -14.70
C ASP A 174 18.55 5.61 -14.63
N LYS A 175 18.23 4.91 -13.55
CA LYS A 175 18.61 3.49 -13.41
C LYS A 175 17.92 2.66 -14.47
N VAL A 176 18.65 1.69 -15.01
CA VAL A 176 18.10 0.72 -15.96
C VAL A 176 18.19 -0.67 -15.35
N LEU A 177 17.08 -1.42 -15.39
CA LEU A 177 17.03 -2.82 -14.99
C LEU A 177 16.63 -3.70 -16.17
N PRO A 178 17.55 -4.51 -16.71
CA PRO A 178 17.21 -5.54 -17.69
C PRO A 178 16.30 -6.62 -17.09
N THR A 179 15.30 -7.04 -17.85
CA THR A 179 14.33 -8.08 -17.51
C THR A 179 14.19 -9.06 -18.68
N THR A 180 13.42 -10.14 -18.50
CA THR A 180 13.18 -11.14 -19.55
C THR A 180 12.39 -10.60 -20.74
N TYR A 181 11.50 -9.62 -20.48
CA TYR A 181 10.66 -8.96 -21.48
C TYR A 181 11.29 -7.71 -22.09
N GLY A 182 12.37 -7.18 -21.50
CA GLY A 182 13.04 -5.98 -21.98
C GLY A 182 13.75 -5.22 -20.86
N GLU A 183 13.41 -3.97 -20.64
CA GLU A 183 14.07 -3.10 -19.66
C GLU A 183 13.07 -2.21 -18.91
N LEU A 184 13.41 -1.89 -17.65
CA LEU A 184 12.74 -0.89 -16.83
C LEU A 184 13.63 0.36 -16.68
N ARG A 185 13.08 1.54 -16.94
CA ARG A 185 13.78 2.83 -17.00
C ARG A 185 12.99 3.96 -16.29
N PRO A 186 13.05 4.07 -14.96
CA PRO A 186 13.72 3.19 -14.01
C PRO A 186 12.85 2.04 -13.49
N PRO A 187 13.42 1.06 -12.77
CA PRO A 187 12.62 0.17 -11.94
C PRO A 187 11.94 0.97 -10.80
N LEU A 188 10.66 0.68 -10.55
CA LEU A 188 9.87 1.32 -9.48
C LEU A 188 10.59 1.27 -8.10
N GLY A 189 11.06 0.06 -7.74
CA GLY A 189 11.77 -0.21 -6.49
C GLY A 189 10.86 -0.39 -5.27
N LYS A 190 11.35 -1.14 -4.28
CA LYS A 190 10.58 -1.56 -3.09
C LYS A 190 9.98 -0.40 -2.28
N HIS A 191 10.72 0.68 -2.11
CA HIS A 191 10.26 1.87 -1.39
C HIS A 191 9.00 2.52 -2.00
N ARG A 192 8.97 2.76 -3.32
CA ARG A 192 7.78 3.31 -4.00
C ARG A 192 6.60 2.34 -3.97
N LEU A 193 6.85 1.05 -4.14
CA LEU A 193 5.81 0.03 -3.95
C LEU A 193 5.20 0.09 -2.55
N LYS A 194 6.04 0.27 -1.52
CA LYS A 194 5.59 0.38 -0.12
C LYS A 194 4.77 1.66 0.13
N ILE A 195 5.06 2.76 -0.58
CA ILE A 195 4.21 3.95 -0.56
C ILE A 195 2.83 3.63 -1.13
N VAL A 196 2.74 2.99 -2.30
CA VAL A 196 1.45 2.62 -2.91
C VAL A 196 0.66 1.66 -2.01
N GLU A 197 1.34 0.71 -1.36
CA GLU A 197 0.72 -0.16 -0.35
C GLU A 197 0.15 0.63 0.84
N PHE A 198 0.90 1.60 1.37
CA PHE A 198 0.43 2.47 2.44
C PHE A 198 -0.82 3.26 2.04
N ILE A 199 -0.85 3.85 0.84
CA ILE A 199 -2.03 4.55 0.33
C ILE A 199 -3.23 3.60 0.17
N ALA A 200 -3.00 2.36 -0.25
CA ALA A 200 -4.05 1.35 -0.35
C ALA A 200 -4.69 1.02 1.00
N GLU A 201 -3.89 0.92 2.07
CA GLU A 201 -4.42 0.68 3.42
C GLU A 201 -5.06 1.93 4.04
N LEU A 202 -4.55 3.13 3.72
CA LEU A 202 -5.16 4.39 4.15
C LEU A 202 -6.57 4.56 3.58
N LEU A 203 -6.80 4.25 2.30
CA LEU A 203 -8.13 4.34 1.70
C LEU A 203 -9.12 3.32 2.26
N LYS A 204 -8.65 2.16 2.72
CA LYS A 204 -9.53 1.14 3.33
C LYS A 204 -10.13 1.57 4.65
N THR A 205 -9.53 2.54 5.34
CA THR A 205 -10.13 3.10 6.56
C THR A 205 -11.39 3.91 6.26
N ARG A 206 -11.67 4.24 4.99
CA ARG A 206 -12.83 5.05 4.55
C ARG A 206 -12.96 6.36 5.32
N ASN A 207 -11.81 6.99 5.58
CA ASN A 207 -11.76 8.27 6.27
C ASN A 207 -11.92 9.40 5.25
N GLU A 208 -13.00 10.17 5.38
CA GLU A 208 -13.37 11.22 4.42
C GLU A 208 -12.30 12.32 4.28
N VAL A 209 -11.60 12.64 5.37
CA VAL A 209 -10.52 13.66 5.34
C VAL A 209 -9.32 13.13 4.55
N ALA A 210 -8.95 11.86 4.74
CA ALA A 210 -7.89 11.22 3.99
C ALA A 210 -8.24 11.10 2.49
N GLU A 211 -9.47 10.69 2.16
CA GLU A 211 -9.94 10.62 0.77
C GLU A 211 -9.85 11.99 0.07
N LYS A 212 -10.32 13.05 0.74
CA LYS A 212 -10.25 14.42 0.23
C LYS A 212 -8.81 14.89 0.00
N GLU A 213 -7.91 14.58 0.93
CA GLU A 213 -6.49 14.95 0.80
C GLU A 213 -5.81 14.20 -0.37
N LEU A 214 -6.14 12.93 -0.58
CA LEU A 214 -5.58 12.13 -1.69
C LEU A 214 -6.05 12.64 -3.07
N VAL A 215 -7.29 13.12 -3.16
CA VAL A 215 -7.80 13.81 -4.35
C VAL A 215 -7.06 15.12 -4.57
N ASN A 216 -7.01 15.99 -3.55
CA ASN A 216 -6.41 17.33 -3.67
C ASN A 216 -4.91 17.31 -3.96
N SER A 217 -4.18 16.32 -3.41
CA SER A 217 -2.75 16.19 -3.63
C SER A 217 -2.38 15.68 -5.02
N GLY A 218 -3.32 15.13 -5.79
CA GLY A 218 -3.04 14.46 -7.07
C GLY A 218 -2.41 13.07 -6.91
N THR A 219 -2.42 12.52 -5.70
CA THR A 219 -1.81 11.22 -5.39
C THR A 219 -2.49 10.08 -6.16
N ILE A 220 -3.82 10.10 -6.26
CA ILE A 220 -4.59 9.09 -7.00
C ILE A 220 -4.19 9.08 -8.48
N GLY A 221 -4.12 10.25 -9.12
CA GLY A 221 -3.69 10.38 -10.52
C GLY A 221 -2.30 9.78 -10.76
N ARG A 222 -1.31 10.13 -9.93
CA ARG A 222 0.05 9.58 -10.05
C ARG A 222 0.08 8.06 -9.89
N ILE A 223 -0.69 7.51 -8.96
CA ILE A 223 -0.79 6.06 -8.75
C ILE A 223 -1.43 5.38 -9.96
N VAL A 224 -2.47 5.98 -10.55
CA VAL A 224 -3.08 5.48 -11.79
C VAL A 224 -2.06 5.52 -12.94
N ASP A 225 -1.23 6.55 -13.06
CA ASP A 225 -0.16 6.58 -14.07
C ASP A 225 0.82 5.40 -13.91
N LEU A 226 1.24 5.10 -12.68
CA LEU A 226 2.12 3.96 -12.37
C LEU A 226 1.54 2.62 -12.83
N PHE A 227 0.21 2.46 -12.81
CA PHE A 227 -0.46 1.24 -13.30
C PHE A 227 -0.14 0.96 -14.77
N PHE A 228 -0.11 2.02 -15.59
CA PHE A 228 0.12 1.93 -17.03
C PHE A 228 1.61 2.02 -17.39
N GLU A 229 2.42 2.75 -16.62
CA GLU A 229 3.88 2.83 -16.80
C GLU A 229 4.59 1.49 -16.56
N TYR A 230 4.06 0.67 -15.65
CA TYR A 230 4.64 -0.62 -15.24
C TYR A 230 3.70 -1.81 -15.53
N PRO A 231 3.42 -2.14 -16.80
CA PRO A 231 2.40 -3.11 -17.20
C PRO A 231 2.70 -4.57 -16.81
N TYR A 232 3.88 -4.88 -16.26
CA TYR A 232 4.24 -6.23 -15.79
C TYR A 232 4.48 -6.32 -14.28
N HIS A 233 4.09 -5.30 -13.50
CA HIS A 233 4.36 -5.27 -12.07
C HIS A 233 3.15 -5.77 -11.25
N ASN A 234 2.92 -7.09 -11.21
CA ASN A 234 1.74 -7.70 -10.57
C ASN A 234 1.47 -7.23 -9.13
N SER A 235 2.50 -7.13 -8.27
CA SER A 235 2.33 -6.66 -6.88
C SER A 235 1.86 -5.21 -6.81
N LEU A 236 2.30 -4.36 -7.74
CA LEU A 236 1.89 -2.96 -7.82
C LEU A 236 0.42 -2.92 -8.23
N HIS A 237 0.06 -3.63 -9.30
CA HIS A 237 -1.32 -3.68 -9.79
C HIS A 237 -2.29 -4.22 -8.77
N HIS A 238 -1.89 -5.15 -7.91
CA HIS A 238 -2.74 -5.60 -6.81
C HIS A 238 -3.08 -4.47 -5.82
N HIS A 239 -2.10 -3.65 -5.44
CA HIS A 239 -2.35 -2.49 -4.57
C HIS A 239 -3.17 -1.42 -5.29
N ILE A 240 -2.86 -1.11 -6.56
CA ILE A 240 -3.60 -0.12 -7.34
C ILE A 240 -5.04 -0.56 -7.59
N GLU A 241 -5.28 -1.82 -7.90
CA GLU A 241 -6.63 -2.39 -8.00
C GLU A 241 -7.37 -2.17 -6.67
N SER A 242 -6.74 -2.46 -5.53
CA SER A 242 -7.36 -2.17 -4.23
C SER A 242 -7.67 -0.68 -4.03
N ILE A 243 -6.79 0.23 -4.44
CA ILE A 243 -7.00 1.69 -4.37
C ILE A 243 -8.21 2.09 -5.22
N ILE A 244 -8.23 1.67 -6.48
CA ILE A 244 -9.32 1.97 -7.43
C ILE A 244 -10.65 1.45 -6.89
N LEU A 245 -10.68 0.21 -6.39
CA LEU A 245 -11.88 -0.38 -5.82
C LEU A 245 -12.35 0.38 -4.57
N SER A 246 -11.43 0.80 -3.69
CA SER A 246 -11.76 1.61 -2.52
C SER A 246 -12.33 2.98 -2.90
N CYS A 247 -11.80 3.63 -3.94
CA CYS A 247 -12.36 4.87 -4.48
C CYS A 247 -13.78 4.67 -5.01
N LEU A 248 -14.01 3.62 -5.82
CA LEU A 248 -15.32 3.33 -6.41
C LEU A 248 -16.37 2.92 -5.36
N GLU A 249 -15.95 2.32 -4.26
CA GLU A 249 -16.81 1.95 -3.12
C GLU A 249 -16.98 3.08 -2.09
N SER A 250 -16.35 4.25 -2.31
CA SER A 250 -16.51 5.40 -1.42
C SER A 250 -17.95 5.94 -1.47
N LYS A 251 -18.34 6.61 -0.40
CA LYS A 251 -19.59 7.38 -0.32
C LYS A 251 -19.43 8.81 -0.84
N ALA A 252 -18.21 9.26 -1.05
CA ALA A 252 -17.93 10.60 -1.54
C ALA A 252 -17.86 10.61 -3.06
N ASP A 253 -18.85 11.22 -3.71
CA ASP A 253 -18.87 11.33 -5.19
C ASP A 253 -17.60 12.01 -5.73
N ALA A 254 -17.02 12.95 -4.98
CA ALA A 254 -15.81 13.67 -5.37
C ALA A 254 -14.59 12.77 -5.68
N ILE A 255 -14.39 11.66 -4.96
CA ILE A 255 -13.26 10.74 -5.26
C ILE A 255 -13.57 9.84 -6.47
N VAL A 256 -14.85 9.52 -6.68
CA VAL A 256 -15.33 8.78 -7.85
C VAL A 256 -15.18 9.63 -9.10
N ASP A 257 -15.64 10.88 -9.05
CA ASP A 257 -15.47 11.90 -10.10
C ASP A 257 -14.00 12.08 -10.45
N HIS A 258 -13.14 12.28 -9.44
CA HIS A 258 -11.70 12.42 -9.67
C HIS A 258 -11.10 11.20 -10.38
N LEU A 259 -11.52 9.99 -9.99
CA LEU A 259 -11.02 8.75 -10.61
C LEU A 259 -11.52 8.57 -12.05
N LEU A 260 -12.80 8.82 -12.30
CA LEU A 260 -13.42 8.55 -13.61
C LEU A 260 -13.18 9.68 -14.61
N GLN A 261 -13.17 10.93 -14.16
CA GLN A 261 -13.01 12.12 -15.02
C GLN A 261 -11.57 12.63 -15.02
N ASP A 262 -11.03 13.07 -13.87
CA ASP A 262 -9.71 13.71 -13.82
C ASP A 262 -8.57 12.75 -14.16
N CYS A 263 -8.65 11.51 -13.65
CA CYS A 263 -7.68 10.46 -13.97
C CYS A 263 -7.96 9.77 -15.33
N ASP A 264 -9.13 10.02 -15.93
CA ASP A 264 -9.58 9.47 -17.22
C ASP A 264 -9.48 7.93 -17.30
N LEU A 265 -9.82 7.24 -16.19
CA LEU A 265 -9.58 5.80 -16.02
C LEU A 265 -10.20 4.97 -17.15
N ILE A 266 -11.45 5.31 -17.53
CA ILE A 266 -12.21 4.60 -18.57
C ILE A 266 -11.47 4.69 -19.90
N ARG A 267 -11.09 5.89 -20.34
CA ARG A 267 -10.38 6.05 -21.62
C ARG A 267 -9.05 5.32 -21.61
N ARG A 268 -8.30 5.35 -20.50
CA ARG A 268 -7.02 4.64 -20.39
C ARG A 268 -7.20 3.12 -20.52
N PHE A 269 -8.26 2.53 -19.94
CA PHE A 269 -8.57 1.11 -20.16
C PHE A 269 -8.82 0.78 -21.63
N LEU A 270 -9.62 1.62 -22.32
CA LEU A 270 -9.90 1.46 -23.74
C LEU A 270 -8.64 1.60 -24.61
N GLN A 271 -7.75 2.54 -24.26
CA GLN A 271 -6.49 2.75 -24.96
C GLN A 271 -5.55 1.55 -24.84
N VAL A 272 -5.43 0.96 -23.65
CA VAL A 272 -4.60 -0.24 -23.43
C VAL A 272 -5.06 -1.39 -24.30
N ASP A 273 -6.37 -1.56 -24.50
CA ASP A 273 -6.87 -2.63 -25.35
C ASP A 273 -6.68 -2.35 -26.84
N LYS A 274 -6.82 -1.10 -27.28
CA LYS A 274 -6.47 -0.67 -28.64
C LYS A 274 -4.96 -0.87 -28.92
N GLN A 275 -4.11 -0.69 -27.91
CA GLN A 275 -2.65 -0.82 -27.99
C GLN A 275 -2.15 -1.93 -27.05
N CYS A 276 -2.70 -3.14 -27.19
CA CYS A 276 -2.45 -4.23 -26.25
C CYS A 276 -1.02 -4.78 -26.25
N VAL A 277 -0.15 -4.28 -27.13
CA VAL A 277 1.24 -4.71 -27.31
C VAL A 277 2.16 -3.60 -26.85
N LEU A 278 3.21 -3.95 -26.10
CA LEU A 278 4.21 -2.99 -25.66
C LEU A 278 4.86 -2.26 -26.85
N SER A 279 4.71 -0.94 -26.90
CA SER A 279 5.39 -0.12 -27.89
C SER A 279 6.81 0.21 -27.44
N ALA A 280 7.75 0.25 -28.38
CA ALA A 280 9.10 0.76 -28.15
C ALA A 280 9.20 2.29 -28.33
N GLU A 281 8.08 2.97 -28.58
CA GLU A 281 8.05 4.39 -28.93
C GLU A 281 8.04 5.30 -27.69
N GLY A 282 8.90 6.31 -27.69
CA GLY A 282 8.93 7.39 -26.69
C GLY A 282 9.74 7.09 -25.42
N ASN A 283 9.60 7.96 -24.42
CA ASN A 283 10.26 7.85 -23.12
C ASN A 283 9.48 6.94 -22.16
N GLN A 284 9.13 5.73 -22.61
CA GLN A 284 8.38 4.78 -21.79
C GLN A 284 9.24 4.19 -20.66
N ARG A 285 8.60 3.94 -19.51
CA ARG A 285 9.25 3.32 -18.35
C ARG A 285 9.52 1.83 -18.54
N THR A 286 8.74 1.18 -19.39
CA THR A 286 8.88 -0.24 -19.73
C THR A 286 9.13 -0.36 -21.22
N VAL A 287 10.29 -0.88 -21.59
CA VAL A 287 10.72 -0.99 -23.00
C VAL A 287 10.84 -2.46 -23.36
N PRO A 288 10.31 -2.93 -24.51
CA PRO A 288 10.48 -4.32 -24.94
C PRO A 288 11.93 -4.61 -25.34
N ALA A 289 12.35 -5.88 -25.21
CA ALA A 289 13.68 -6.32 -25.61
C ALA A 289 13.94 -6.09 -27.12
N ALA A 290 15.10 -5.53 -27.46
CA ALA A 290 15.49 -5.30 -28.84
C ALA A 290 15.47 -6.60 -29.67
N GLY A 291 14.85 -6.54 -30.85
CA GLY A 291 14.76 -7.68 -31.78
C GLY A 291 13.78 -8.78 -31.38
N LYS A 292 13.01 -8.63 -30.27
CA LYS A 292 11.91 -9.54 -29.92
C LYS A 292 10.57 -8.95 -30.35
N GLN A 293 9.63 -9.82 -30.69
CA GLN A 293 8.24 -9.40 -30.89
C GLN A 293 7.69 -8.84 -29.57
N ALA A 294 7.09 -7.67 -29.65
CA ALA A 294 6.54 -7.02 -28.47
C ALA A 294 5.44 -7.88 -27.85
N THR A 295 5.52 -8.03 -26.53
CA THR A 295 4.61 -8.85 -25.75
C THR A 295 3.35 -8.08 -25.40
N ARG A 296 2.24 -8.81 -25.21
CA ARG A 296 1.00 -8.24 -24.69
C ARG A 296 1.25 -7.63 -23.30
N VAL A 297 0.63 -6.50 -22.99
CA VAL A 297 0.71 -5.89 -21.65
C VAL A 297 0.10 -6.80 -20.57
N GLY A 298 0.71 -6.83 -19.37
CA GLY A 298 0.33 -7.77 -18.30
C GLY A 298 -0.77 -7.26 -17.36
N ASN A 299 -1.08 -5.97 -17.39
CA ASN A 299 -2.08 -5.34 -16.53
C ASN A 299 -3.53 -5.62 -16.98
N ILE A 300 -3.75 -6.24 -18.15
CA ILE A 300 -5.09 -6.49 -18.70
C ILE A 300 -5.96 -7.32 -17.76
N GLY A 301 -5.41 -8.33 -17.07
CA GLY A 301 -6.19 -9.12 -16.11
C GLY A 301 -6.74 -8.28 -14.95
N HIS A 302 -5.98 -7.29 -14.50
CA HIS A 302 -6.43 -6.32 -13.49
C HIS A 302 -7.50 -5.39 -14.08
N ILE A 303 -7.32 -4.90 -15.31
CA ILE A 303 -8.32 -4.08 -16.02
C ILE A 303 -9.67 -4.82 -16.11
N THR A 304 -9.66 -6.09 -16.51
CA THR A 304 -10.89 -6.92 -16.59
C THR A 304 -11.59 -7.00 -15.23
N ARG A 305 -10.85 -7.26 -14.14
CA ARG A 305 -11.44 -7.33 -12.78
C ARG A 305 -12.03 -5.99 -12.33
N ILE A 306 -11.30 -4.90 -12.55
CA ILE A 306 -11.76 -3.55 -12.20
C ILE A 306 -13.01 -3.19 -13.02
N ALA A 307 -13.00 -3.43 -14.33
CA ALA A 307 -14.13 -3.15 -15.21
C ALA A 307 -15.38 -3.92 -14.80
N ASN A 308 -15.24 -5.21 -14.47
CA ASN A 308 -16.36 -6.01 -13.97
C ASN A 308 -16.92 -5.48 -12.65
N LYS A 309 -16.06 -5.04 -11.72
CA LYS A 309 -16.53 -4.39 -10.49
C LYS A 309 -17.24 -3.08 -10.79
N LEU A 310 -16.67 -2.25 -11.67
CA LEU A 310 -17.23 -0.96 -12.05
C LEU A 310 -18.66 -1.12 -12.60
N ILE A 311 -18.89 -2.11 -13.46
CA ILE A 311 -20.22 -2.45 -13.96
C ILE A 311 -21.14 -2.90 -12.82
N HIS A 312 -20.68 -3.81 -11.95
CA HIS A 312 -21.48 -4.24 -10.80
C HIS A 312 -21.89 -3.08 -9.89
N LEU A 313 -20.99 -2.12 -9.66
CA LEU A 313 -21.28 -0.93 -8.85
C LEU A 313 -22.25 0.03 -9.56
N ALA A 314 -22.11 0.23 -10.87
CA ALA A 314 -23.02 1.04 -11.68
C ALA A 314 -24.47 0.56 -11.62
N HIS A 315 -24.72 -0.74 -11.42
CA HIS A 315 -26.09 -1.27 -11.24
C HIS A 315 -26.76 -0.76 -9.96
N ASN A 316 -25.98 -0.41 -8.93
CA ASN A 316 -26.47 0.01 -7.62
C ASN A 316 -26.24 1.50 -7.33
N GLN A 317 -25.36 2.17 -8.10
CA GLN A 317 -24.96 3.56 -7.92
C GLN A 317 -25.20 4.35 -9.21
N SER A 318 -26.27 5.16 -9.21
CA SER A 318 -26.67 5.97 -10.38
C SER A 318 -25.59 6.97 -10.82
N HIS A 319 -24.79 7.46 -9.88
CA HIS A 319 -23.68 8.37 -10.16
C HIS A 319 -22.64 7.73 -11.08
N ILE A 320 -22.16 6.53 -10.76
CA ILE A 320 -21.23 5.76 -11.62
C ILE A 320 -21.89 5.43 -12.96
N LEU A 321 -23.16 5.04 -12.95
CA LEU A 321 -23.89 4.73 -14.19
C LEU A 321 -23.91 5.90 -15.17
N ALA A 322 -24.08 7.13 -14.67
CA ALA A 322 -24.06 8.34 -15.50
C ALA A 322 -22.72 8.49 -16.24
N HIS A 323 -21.59 8.36 -15.53
CA HIS A 323 -20.25 8.42 -16.12
C HIS A 323 -20.04 7.35 -17.21
N LEU A 324 -20.53 6.13 -17.00
CA LEU A 324 -20.40 5.05 -17.99
C LEU A 324 -21.26 5.29 -19.24
N GLN A 325 -22.48 5.78 -19.06
CA GLN A 325 -23.42 6.02 -20.16
C GLN A 325 -22.97 7.13 -21.11
N GLU A 326 -22.23 8.11 -20.60
CA GLU A 326 -21.64 9.19 -21.41
C GLU A 326 -20.58 8.68 -22.40
N ASN A 327 -19.99 7.51 -22.16
CA ASN A 327 -18.92 6.96 -22.98
C ASN A 327 -19.41 5.85 -23.93
N HIS A 328 -19.69 6.20 -25.19
CA HIS A 328 -20.12 5.23 -26.20
C HIS A 328 -19.07 4.13 -26.46
N GLU A 329 -17.78 4.48 -26.49
CA GLU A 329 -16.71 3.50 -26.70
C GLU A 329 -16.67 2.46 -25.56
N TRP A 330 -16.95 2.88 -24.33
CA TRP A 330 -17.05 1.97 -23.19
C TRP A 330 -18.16 0.94 -23.38
N ASN A 331 -19.35 1.37 -23.81
CA ASN A 331 -20.50 0.47 -24.01
C ASN A 331 -20.21 -0.57 -25.10
N GLU A 332 -19.59 -0.16 -26.20
CA GLU A 332 -19.17 -1.07 -27.27
C GLU A 332 -18.10 -2.05 -26.78
N TRP A 333 -17.08 -1.55 -26.08
CA TRP A 333 -16.01 -2.37 -25.53
C TRP A 333 -16.51 -3.38 -24.48
N GLN A 334 -17.45 -2.97 -23.64
CA GLN A 334 -18.09 -3.85 -22.67
C GLN A 334 -18.83 -5.00 -23.37
N ALA A 335 -19.60 -4.70 -24.41
CA ALA A 335 -20.40 -5.69 -25.13
C ALA A 335 -19.57 -6.65 -25.98
N THR A 336 -18.42 -6.20 -26.49
CA THR A 336 -17.56 -6.97 -27.39
C THR A 336 -16.38 -7.59 -26.66
N VAL A 337 -15.47 -6.78 -26.13
CA VAL A 337 -14.18 -7.22 -25.59
C VAL A 337 -14.30 -7.80 -24.18
N LEU A 338 -14.95 -7.07 -23.26
CA LEU A 338 -15.04 -7.51 -21.86
C LEU A 338 -15.88 -8.78 -21.73
N GLN A 339 -17.02 -8.83 -22.44
CA GLN A 339 -17.90 -9.99 -22.41
C GLN A 339 -17.21 -11.24 -22.95
N GLU A 340 -16.47 -11.15 -24.06
CA GLU A 340 -15.67 -12.27 -24.58
C GLU A 340 -14.61 -12.75 -23.58
N ARG A 341 -13.89 -11.81 -22.94
CA ARG A 341 -12.91 -12.15 -21.89
C ARG A 341 -13.54 -12.89 -20.73
N ASN A 342 -14.68 -12.41 -20.25
CA ASN A 342 -15.42 -13.05 -19.16
C ASN A 342 -15.86 -14.47 -19.53
N VAL A 343 -16.20 -14.73 -20.79
CA VAL A 343 -16.53 -16.09 -21.26
C VAL A 343 -15.29 -16.99 -21.22
N VAL A 344 -14.14 -16.50 -21.69
CA VAL A 344 -12.88 -17.25 -21.71
C VAL A 344 -12.34 -17.50 -20.30
N GLU A 345 -12.43 -16.52 -19.40
CA GLU A 345 -11.92 -16.62 -18.03
C GLU A 345 -12.86 -17.40 -17.08
N ASN A 346 -14.07 -17.75 -17.52
CA ASN A 346 -15.03 -18.50 -16.72
C ASN A 346 -14.64 -19.99 -16.61
N VAL A 347 -13.98 -20.35 -15.51
CA VAL A 347 -13.52 -21.71 -15.20
C VAL A 347 -14.66 -22.74 -15.23
N ASN A 348 -15.90 -22.36 -14.93
CA ASN A 348 -17.05 -23.28 -14.99
C ASN A 348 -17.44 -23.67 -16.43
N ARG A 349 -16.95 -22.94 -17.44
CA ARG A 349 -17.16 -23.22 -18.86
C ARG A 349 -15.97 -23.90 -19.51
N TRP A 350 -14.89 -24.14 -18.78
CA TRP A 350 -13.72 -24.83 -19.31
C TRP A 350 -14.09 -26.30 -19.49
N ALA A 351 -14.17 -26.74 -20.73
CA ALA A 351 -14.22 -28.16 -21.02
C ALA A 351 -12.86 -28.76 -20.64
N CYS A 352 -12.86 -29.73 -19.72
CA CYS A 352 -11.69 -30.54 -19.47
C CYS A 352 -11.46 -31.44 -20.69
N GLY A 353 -10.45 -31.10 -21.52
CA GLY A 353 -9.83 -31.99 -22.51
C GLY A 353 -10.74 -32.56 -23.59
#